data_AF-A0A2K3MGD4-F1
#
_entry.id   AF-A0A2K3MGD4-F1
#
_cell.length_a   1.000
_cell.length_b   1.000
_cell.length_c   1.000
_cell.angle_alpha   90.00
_cell.angle_beta   90.00
_cell.angle_gamma   90.00
#
_symmetry.space_group_name_H-M   'P 1'
#
loop_
_entity.id
_entity.type
_entity.pdbx_description
1 polymer ?
#
loop_
_entity_poly.entity_id
_entity_poly.type
_entity_poly.pdbx_seq_one_letter_code
_entity_poly.pdbx_strand_id
1 'polypeptide(L)'
;MSPMITSSYFSDFMSPVSPSNHNVHDKTSPFYQISTWDSLRNNITTIINKINSNSNAKIKDIILDLLELNLIRGRGIFCRSVLTSQMSRPEFTHVFAALVAL
;
A
#
# COMPACT_ATOMS: atom_id res chain seq x y z
N MET A 1 19.21 -26.85 -20.53
CA MET A 1 19.20 -27.11 -19.07
C MET A 1 18.64 -25.89 -18.37
N SER A 2 17.33 -25.89 -18.15
CA SER A 2 16.63 -25.00 -17.22
C SER A 2 15.58 -25.88 -16.54
N PRO A 3 15.59 -26.05 -15.21
CA PRO A 3 14.51 -26.79 -14.57
C PRO A 3 13.30 -25.86 -14.49
N MET A 4 12.22 -26.27 -15.13
CA MET A 4 10.87 -25.80 -14.81
C MET A 4 10.66 -25.97 -13.30
N ILE A 5 10.29 -24.89 -12.62
CA ILE A 5 9.79 -24.96 -11.25
C ILE A 5 8.50 -25.77 -11.32
N THR A 6 8.58 -27.03 -10.94
CA THR A 6 7.46 -27.97 -10.95
C THR A 6 6.44 -27.54 -9.91
N SER A 7 5.17 -27.59 -10.33
CA SER A 7 3.92 -27.27 -9.64
C SER A 7 3.73 -27.85 -8.22
N SER A 8 4.64 -28.70 -7.74
CA SER A 8 4.53 -29.41 -6.47
C SER A 8 4.97 -28.59 -5.24
N TYR A 9 5.79 -27.56 -5.41
CA TYR A 9 6.22 -26.71 -4.27
C TYR A 9 5.25 -25.57 -3.96
N PHE A 10 4.38 -25.20 -4.90
CA PHE A 10 3.41 -24.12 -4.70
C PHE A 10 2.21 -24.57 -3.84
N SER A 11 1.86 -25.86 -3.89
CA SER A 11 0.79 -26.45 -3.07
C SER A 11 1.17 -26.62 -1.60
N ASP A 12 2.45 -26.81 -1.29
CA ASP A 12 2.91 -27.10 0.08
C ASP A 12 3.00 -25.87 0.97
N PHE A 13 3.03 -24.66 0.38
CA PHE A 13 3.07 -23.40 1.14
C PHE A 13 1.67 -22.93 1.60
N MET A 14 0.60 -23.56 1.10
CA MET A 14 -0.77 -23.28 1.51
C MET A 14 -1.43 -24.56 2.01
N SER A 15 -1.12 -24.96 3.25
CA SER A 15 -1.98 -25.92 3.95
C SER A 15 -3.41 -25.38 3.95
N PRO A 16 -4.45 -26.20 3.68
CA PRO A 16 -5.83 -25.71 3.69
C PRO A 16 -6.19 -25.41 5.14
N VAL A 17 -6.05 -24.14 5.54
CA VAL A 17 -6.66 -23.64 6.75
C VAL A 17 -8.16 -23.85 6.54
N SER A 18 -8.71 -24.85 7.23
CA SER A 18 -10.15 -25.06 7.31
C SER A 18 -10.79 -23.73 7.76
N PRO A 19 -11.95 -23.32 7.22
CA PRO A 19 -12.60 -22.09 7.65
C PRO A 19 -13.27 -22.33 9.01
N SER A 20 -12.48 -22.68 10.02
CA SER A 20 -12.91 -22.74 11.41
C SER A 20 -12.96 -21.31 11.92
N ASN A 21 -14.11 -20.63 11.73
CA ASN A 21 -14.52 -19.38 12.38
C ASN A 21 -13.37 -18.63 13.05
N HIS A 22 -12.40 -18.16 12.25
CA HIS A 22 -11.32 -17.38 12.79
C HIS A 22 -11.94 -16.04 13.15
N ASN A 23 -12.01 -15.77 14.45
CA ASN A 23 -12.30 -14.45 14.97
C ASN A 23 -11.60 -13.44 14.06
N VAL A 24 -12.36 -12.60 13.36
CA VAL A 24 -11.86 -11.56 12.44
C VAL A 24 -10.98 -10.53 13.19
N HIS A 25 -10.78 -10.73 14.48
CA HIS A 25 -9.99 -9.94 15.41
C HIS A 25 -8.66 -10.57 15.81
N ASP A 26 -8.30 -11.77 15.32
CA ASP A 26 -6.95 -12.29 15.53
C ASP A 26 -5.94 -11.55 14.65
N LYS A 27 -5.36 -10.49 15.23
CA LYS A 27 -4.38 -9.61 14.61
C LYS A 27 -3.06 -10.30 14.26
N THR A 28 -2.81 -11.49 14.81
CA THR A 28 -1.57 -12.24 14.57
C THR A 28 -1.67 -13.17 13.37
N SER A 29 -2.88 -13.51 12.94
CA SER A 29 -3.10 -14.45 11.85
C SER A 29 -2.48 -13.97 10.51
N PRO A 30 -1.87 -14.87 9.72
CA PRO A 30 -1.30 -14.52 8.41
C PRO A 30 -2.31 -13.85 7.48
N PHE A 31 -3.56 -14.32 7.48
CA PHE A 31 -4.64 -13.77 6.67
C PHE A 31 -4.96 -12.31 7.05
N TYR A 32 -5.07 -12.01 8.35
CA TYR A 32 -5.28 -10.63 8.82
C TYR A 32 -4.11 -9.72 8.41
N GLN A 33 -2.87 -10.19 8.54
CA GLN A 33 -1.69 -9.41 8.18
C GLN A 33 -1.63 -9.10 6.68
N ILE A 34 -2.01 -10.04 5.81
CA ILE A 34 -2.10 -9.86 4.36
C ILE A 34 -3.24 -8.89 4.03
N SER A 35 -4.45 -9.14 4.54
CA SER A 35 -5.61 -8.28 4.26
C SER A 35 -5.39 -6.83 4.70
N THR A 36 -4.82 -6.61 5.88
CA THR A 36 -4.46 -5.27 6.36
C THR A 36 -3.32 -4.63 5.56
N TRP A 37 -2.39 -5.43 5.03
CA TRP A 37 -1.33 -4.94 4.15
C TRP A 37 -1.88 -4.49 2.79
N ASP A 38 -2.76 -5.28 2.19
CA ASP A 38 -3.39 -4.94 0.92
C ASP A 38 -4.27 -3.70 1.03
N SER A 39 -5.03 -3.58 2.13
CA SER A 39 -5.79 -2.36 2.44
C SER A 39 -4.87 -1.14 2.57
N LEU A 40 -3.76 -1.25 3.32
CA LEU A 40 -2.78 -0.17 3.46
C LEU A 40 -2.19 0.25 2.10
N ARG A 41 -1.77 -0.72 1.27
CA ARG A 41 -1.23 -0.47 -0.07
C ARG A 41 -2.23 0.26 -0.96
N ASN A 42 -3.49 -0.19 -0.96
CA ASN A 42 -4.53 0.40 -1.79
C ASN A 42 -4.89 1.82 -1.31
N ASN A 43 -4.94 2.05 0.00
CA ASN A 43 -5.20 3.38 0.56
C ASN A 43 -4.10 4.38 0.20
N ILE A 44 -2.82 4.01 0.39
CA ILE A 44 -1.68 4.87 0.01
C ILE A 44 -1.73 5.20 -1.49
N THR A 45 -1.94 4.19 -2.34
CA THR A 45 -2.00 4.39 -3.80
C THR A 45 -3.15 5.30 -4.19
N THR A 46 -4.32 5.12 -3.57
CA THR A 46 -5.51 5.94 -3.81
C THR A 46 -5.28 7.40 -3.41
N ILE A 47 -4.66 7.65 -2.26
CA ILE A 47 -4.35 9.01 -1.79
C ILE A 47 -3.40 9.72 -2.75
N ILE A 48 -2.32 9.06 -3.18
CA ILE A 48 -1.37 9.65 -4.14
C ILE A 48 -2.05 9.94 -5.48
N ASN A 49 -2.92 9.05 -5.96
CA ASN A 49 -3.69 9.29 -7.19
C ASN A 49 -4.66 10.47 -7.05
N LYS A 50 -5.26 10.69 -5.87
CA LYS A 50 -6.08 11.89 -5.62
C LYS A 50 -5.29 13.19 -5.81
N ILE A 51 -4.01 13.23 -5.40
CA ILE A 51 -3.12 14.38 -5.64
C ILE A 51 -2.93 14.60 -7.15
N ASN A 52 -2.72 13.51 -7.90
CA ASN A 52 -2.46 13.58 -9.35
C ASN A 52 -3.69 14.04 -10.14
N SER A 53 -4.90 13.62 -9.74
CA SER A 53 -6.13 13.88 -10.48
C SER A 53 -6.78 15.23 -10.18
N ASN A 54 -6.55 15.82 -9.00
CA ASN A 54 -7.19 17.07 -8.59
C ASN A 54 -6.18 18.16 -8.26
N SER A 55 -6.03 19.13 -9.17
CA SER A 55 -5.25 20.35 -8.92
C SER A 55 -5.85 21.25 -7.83
N ASN A 56 -7.14 21.09 -7.53
CA ASN A 56 -7.90 21.89 -6.55
C ASN A 56 -8.18 21.16 -5.23
N ALA A 57 -7.69 19.93 -5.04
CA ALA A 57 -7.86 19.25 -3.75
C ALA A 57 -7.10 20.03 -2.67
N LYS A 58 -7.75 20.26 -1.53
CA LYS A 58 -7.09 20.86 -0.37
C LYS A 58 -6.01 19.89 0.10
N ILE A 59 -4.75 20.19 -0.18
CA ILE A 59 -3.59 19.39 0.24
C ILE A 59 -3.65 19.01 1.73
N LYS A 60 -4.21 19.89 2.56
CA LYS A 60 -4.44 19.66 3.99
C LYS A 60 -5.28 18.40 4.24
N ASP A 61 -6.35 18.18 3.49
CA ASP A 61 -7.24 17.03 3.67
C ASP A 61 -6.52 15.74 3.27
N ILE A 62 -5.75 15.78 2.18
CA ILE A 62 -4.92 14.65 1.71
C ILE A 62 -3.87 14.26 2.75
N ILE A 63 -3.23 15.26 3.37
CA ILE A 63 -2.23 15.06 4.42
C ILE A 63 -2.87 14.39 5.64
N LEU A 64 -4.06 14.86 6.06
CA LEU A 64 -4.77 14.26 7.19
C LEU A 64 -5.14 12.81 6.91
N ASP A 65 -5.72 12.51 5.75
CA ASP A 65 -6.03 11.15 5.30
C ASP A 65 -4.76 10.25 5.31
N LEU A 66 -3.61 10.79 4.92
CA LEU A 66 -2.36 10.05 4.85
C LEU A 66 -1.80 9.74 6.25
N LEU A 67 -1.91 10.67 7.18
CA LEU A 67 -1.42 10.53 8.57
C LEU A 67 -2.26 9.55 9.40
N GLU A 68 -3.51 9.29 9.00
CA GLU A 68 -4.34 8.23 9.60
C GLU A 68 -3.85 6.81 9.24
N LEU A 69 -2.97 6.66 8.24
CA LEU A 69 -2.42 5.38 7.83
C LEU A 69 -1.16 5.00 8.62
N ASN A 70 -0.89 3.69 8.69
CA ASN A 70 0.37 3.19 9.24
C ASN A 70 1.53 3.38 8.24
N LEU A 71 2.00 4.62 8.10
CA LEU A 71 3.08 5.00 7.19
C LEU A 71 4.42 4.36 7.55
N ILE A 72 4.66 4.04 8.84
CA ILE A 72 5.87 3.34 9.26
C ILE A 72 5.96 1.97 8.57
N ARG A 73 4.84 1.23 8.54
CA ARG A 73 4.70 -0.03 7.81
C ARG A 73 4.71 0.20 6.30
N GLY A 74 4.03 1.25 5.82
CA GLY A 74 3.83 1.57 4.40
C GLY A 74 4.92 2.38 3.71
N ARG A 75 6.02 2.75 4.39
CA ARG A 75 7.01 3.75 3.92
C ARG A 75 7.55 3.48 2.52
N GLY A 76 7.85 2.22 2.19
CA GLY A 76 8.40 1.85 0.89
C GLY A 76 7.41 2.08 -0.25
N ILE A 77 6.13 1.77 0.00
CA ILE A 77 5.04 1.98 -0.96
C ILE A 77 4.83 3.49 -1.13
N PHE A 78 4.78 4.23 -0.03
CA PHE A 78 4.62 5.68 -0.06
C PHE A 78 5.73 6.36 -0.86
N CYS A 79 7.00 6.14 -0.51
CA CYS A 79 8.13 6.76 -1.21
C CYS A 79 8.13 6.44 -2.71
N ARG A 80 7.83 5.19 -3.08
CA ARG A 80 7.79 4.79 -4.50
C ARG A 80 6.65 5.45 -5.25
N SER A 81 5.46 5.54 -4.65
CA SER A 81 4.30 6.19 -5.25
C SER A 81 4.51 7.70 -5.44
N VAL A 82 5.13 8.37 -4.46
CA VAL A 82 5.51 9.79 -4.55
C VAL A 82 6.52 10.01 -5.68
N LEU A 83 7.61 9.24 -5.70
CA LEU A 83 8.64 9.36 -6.74
C LEU A 83 8.08 9.12 -8.14
N THR A 84 7.25 8.09 -8.31
CA THR A 84 6.64 7.77 -9.61
C THR A 84 5.70 8.88 -10.09
N SER A 85 4.90 9.44 -9.17
CA SER A 85 3.98 10.55 -9.47
C SER A 85 4.70 11.85 -9.77
N GLN A 86 5.79 12.12 -9.06
CA GLN A 86 6.63 13.28 -9.30
C GLN A 86 7.34 13.21 -10.65
N MET A 87 7.80 12.03 -11.07
CA MET A 87 8.39 11.83 -12.39
C MET A 87 7.38 12.05 -13.53
N SER A 88 6.10 11.75 -13.31
CA SER A 88 5.04 11.98 -14.31
C SER A 88 4.50 13.41 -14.30
N ARG A 89 4.60 14.14 -13.17
CA ARG A 89 4.07 15.49 -12.98
C ARG A 89 5.08 16.44 -12.31
N PRO A 90 6.21 16.76 -12.95
CA PRO A 90 7.26 17.61 -12.36
C PRO A 90 6.77 19.03 -12.02
N GLU A 91 5.72 19.54 -12.66
CA GLU A 91 5.09 20.82 -12.34
C GLU A 91 4.54 20.91 -10.91
N PHE A 92 4.24 19.76 -10.29
CA PHE A 92 3.74 19.66 -8.92
C PHE A 92 4.82 19.30 -7.89
N THR A 93 6.10 19.50 -8.21
CA THR A 93 7.22 19.26 -7.29
C THR A 93 6.99 19.84 -5.90
N HIS A 94 6.50 21.08 -5.81
CA HIS A 94 6.25 21.78 -4.54
C HIS A 94 5.19 21.07 -3.68
N VAL A 95 4.18 20.45 -4.31
CA VAL A 95 3.12 19.67 -3.66
C VAL A 95 3.70 18.39 -3.06
N PHE A 96 4.50 17.65 -3.84
CA PHE A 96 5.15 16.43 -3.35
C PHE A 96 6.22 16.72 -2.29
N ALA A 97 6.94 17.84 -2.39
CA ALA A 97 7.87 18.28 -1.36
C ALA A 97 7.17 18.58 -0.03
N ALA A 98 6.01 19.24 -0.08
CA ALA A 98 5.19 19.48 1.11
C ALA A 98 4.70 18.16 1.74
N LEU A 99 4.33 17.18 0.91
CA LEU A 99 3.89 15.85 1.37
C LEU A 99 5.01 15.07 2.08
N VAL A 100 6.26 15.20 1.62
CA VAL A 100 7.43 14.49 2.17
C VAL A 100 8.02 15.19 3.40
N ALA A 101 7.87 16.51 3.51
CA ALA A 101 8.43 17.30 4.62
C ALA A 101 7.66 17.17 5.94
N LEU A 102 6.45 16.59 5.89
CA LEU A 102 5.64 16.26 7.06
C LEU A 102 6.12 14.96 7.71
#